data_AF-A0A813BXG8-F1
#
_entry.id   AF-A0A813BXG8-F1
#
_cell.length_a   1.000
_cell.length_b   1.000
_cell.length_c   1.000
_cell.angle_alpha   90.00
_cell.angle_beta   90.00
_cell.angle_gamma   90.00
#
_symmetry.space_group_name_H-M   'P 1'
#
loop_
_entity.id
_entity.type
_entity.pdbx_description
1 polymer ?
#
loop_
_entity_poly.entity_id
_entity_poly.type
_entity_poly.pdbx_seq_one_letter_code
_entity_poly.pdbx_strand_id
1 'polypeptide(L)'
;MLIILGIHAFFCICLVANASSVVEFSYRGIKISTNTQLALATWGLLGVLAITAALVGWSQQREFPMAVYFWYLFVTTILVTALVFWVASTDWECSLVQEDLQSQRIGFSFLCTVLSAAVLLVGLAIVAVVLFALYTIYQVQATIHESVLESLSETSRLLLREKQNEISKAYWS
;
A
#
# COMPACT_ATOMS: atom_id res chain seq x y z
N MET A 1 11.00 -7.52 -3.52
CA MET A 1 10.21 -7.75 -2.29
C MET A 1 10.78 -6.99 -1.08
N LEU A 2 11.92 -7.37 -0.51
CA LEU A 2 12.45 -6.76 0.72
C LEU A 2 12.62 -5.23 0.66
N ILE A 3 13.08 -4.70 -0.47
CA ILE A 3 13.22 -3.24 -0.68
C ILE A 3 11.86 -2.54 -0.57
N ILE A 4 10.82 -3.10 -1.18
CA ILE A 4 9.46 -2.54 -1.15
C ILE A 4 8.91 -2.56 0.27
N LEU A 5 9.07 -3.68 0.99
CA LEU A 5 8.67 -3.80 2.39
C LEU A 5 9.43 -2.81 3.29
N GLY A 6 10.74 -2.65 3.07
CA GLY A 6 11.58 -1.72 3.84
C GLY A 6 11.20 -0.25 3.62
N ILE A 7 10.97 0.15 2.37
CA ILE A 7 10.50 1.51 2.05
C ILE A 7 9.14 1.76 2.68
N HIS A 8 8.19 0.82 2.55
CA HIS A 8 6.88 0.96 3.14
C HIS A 8 6.92 1.04 4.68
N ALA A 9 7.74 0.19 5.32
CA ALA A 9 7.95 0.21 6.76
C ALA A 9 8.49 1.57 7.22
N PHE A 10 9.47 2.13 6.50
CA PHE A 10 10.00 3.46 6.79
C PHE A 10 8.90 4.53 6.75
N PHE A 11 8.05 4.53 5.72
CA PHE A 11 6.92 5.46 5.63
C PHE A 11 5.92 5.27 6.78
N CYS A 12 5.56 4.03 7.12
CA CYS A 12 4.67 3.75 8.25
C CYS A 12 5.24 4.25 9.59
N ILE A 13 6.54 4.04 9.83
CA ILE A 13 7.22 4.51 11.04
C ILE A 13 7.23 6.04 11.08
N CYS A 14 7.53 6.70 9.96
CA CYS A 14 7.46 8.16 9.87
C CYS A 14 6.06 8.69 10.18
N LEU A 15 4.99 8.06 9.67
CA LEU A 15 3.61 8.48 9.97
C LEU A 15 3.30 8.37 11.46
N VAL A 16 3.68 7.26 12.10
CA VAL A 16 3.46 7.06 13.53
C VAL A 16 4.30 8.03 14.36
N ALA A 17 5.56 8.25 14.00
CA ALA A 17 6.48 9.11 14.74
C ALA A 17 6.12 10.60 14.69
N ASN A 18 5.49 11.05 13.59
CA ASN A 18 5.08 12.45 13.43
C ASN A 18 3.66 12.73 13.97
N ALA A 19 2.92 11.72 14.41
CA ALA A 19 1.56 11.91 14.89
C ALA A 19 1.54 12.56 16.27
N SER A 20 0.85 13.69 16.39
CA SER A 20 0.60 14.35 17.67
C SER A 20 -0.85 14.13 18.11
N SER A 21 -1.05 13.72 19.36
CA SER A 21 -2.38 13.57 19.97
C SER A 21 -2.92 14.85 20.59
N VAL A 22 -2.12 15.92 20.60
CA VAL A 22 -2.45 17.18 21.31
C VAL A 22 -2.47 18.38 20.37
N VAL A 23 -1.57 18.40 19.38
CA VAL A 23 -1.33 19.59 18.55
C VAL A 23 -1.79 19.34 17.12
N GLU A 24 -2.71 20.19 16.63
CA GLU A 24 -3.10 20.20 15.22
C GLU A 24 -1.92 20.65 14.35
N PHE A 25 -1.73 19.95 13.23
CA PHE A 25 -0.69 20.31 12.27
C PHE A 25 -1.29 21.32 11.28
N SER A 26 -0.88 22.58 11.39
CA SER A 26 -1.21 23.61 10.41
C SER A 26 0.00 23.91 9.54
N TYR A 27 -0.08 23.57 8.26
CA TYR A 27 0.93 23.95 7.28
C TYR A 27 0.27 24.67 6.12
N ARG A 28 0.60 25.95 5.95
CA ARG A 28 0.17 26.80 4.82
C ARG A 28 -1.34 26.73 4.55
N GLY A 29 -2.16 26.86 5.60
CA GLY A 29 -3.63 26.86 5.50
C GLY A 29 -4.28 25.47 5.54
N ILE A 30 -3.53 24.39 5.32
CA ILE A 30 -4.01 23.03 5.57
C ILE A 30 -3.93 22.78 7.08
N LYS A 31 -5.09 22.57 7.69
CA LYS A 31 -5.20 22.11 9.08
C LYS A 31 -5.50 20.62 9.08
N ILE A 32 -4.54 19.82 9.51
CA ILE A 32 -4.75 18.39 9.75
C ILE A 32 -5.16 18.24 11.21
N SER A 33 -6.44 17.93 11.41
CA SER A 33 -6.99 17.70 12.74
C SER A 33 -6.27 16.55 13.46
N THR A 34 -6.24 16.62 14.78
CA THR A 34 -5.68 15.57 15.63
C THR A 34 -6.30 14.20 15.36
N ASN A 35 -7.60 14.16 15.07
CA ASN A 35 -8.31 12.92 14.75
C ASN A 35 -7.80 12.29 13.44
N THR A 36 -7.54 13.11 12.42
CA THR A 36 -6.97 12.62 11.15
C THR A 36 -5.54 12.14 11.34
N GLN A 37 -4.72 12.83 12.12
CA GLN A 37 -3.36 12.38 12.46
C GLN A 37 -3.38 11.03 13.18
N LEU A 38 -4.27 10.87 14.16
CA LEU A 38 -4.42 9.61 14.89
C LEU A 38 -4.90 8.47 14.00
N ALA A 39 -5.83 8.73 13.08
CA ALA A 39 -6.30 7.75 12.10
C ALA A 39 -5.15 7.29 11.18
N LEU A 40 -4.35 8.23 10.66
CA LEU A 40 -3.19 7.94 9.81
C LEU A 40 -2.11 7.17 10.58
N ALA A 41 -1.84 7.53 11.83
CA ALA A 41 -0.90 6.82 12.69
C ALA A 41 -1.36 5.38 12.97
N THR A 42 -2.65 5.20 13.27
CA THR A 42 -3.25 3.89 13.49
C THR A 42 -3.17 3.03 12.22
N TRP A 43 -3.47 3.62 11.05
CA TRP A 43 -3.30 2.96 9.76
C TRP A 43 -1.84 2.56 9.52
N GLY A 44 -0.89 3.45 9.80
CA GLY A 44 0.55 3.18 9.73
C GLY A 44 0.97 2.01 10.63
N LEU A 45 0.45 1.93 11.86
CA LEU A 45 0.72 0.83 12.77
C LEU A 45 0.18 -0.51 12.26
N LEU A 46 -1.04 -0.52 11.72
CA LEU A 46 -1.60 -1.69 11.02
C LEU A 46 -0.73 -2.10 9.84
N GLY A 47 -0.18 -1.13 9.11
CA GLY A 47 0.79 -1.36 8.05
C GLY A 47 2.04 -2.08 8.52
N VAL A 48 2.64 -1.67 9.65
CA VAL A 48 3.80 -2.37 10.23
C VAL A 48 3.45 -3.82 10.55
N LEU A 49 2.29 -4.08 11.16
CA LEU A 49 1.83 -5.44 11.44
C LEU A 49 1.65 -6.26 10.15
N ALA A 50 1.01 -5.68 9.13
CA ALA A 50 0.81 -6.33 7.84
C ALA A 50 2.15 -6.62 7.13
N ILE A 51 3.14 -5.73 7.23
CA ILE A 51 4.50 -5.93 6.70
C ILE A 51 5.18 -7.10 7.40
N THR A 52 5.08 -7.20 8.74
CA THR A 52 5.65 -8.34 9.47
C THR A 52 4.99 -9.66 9.07
N ALA A 53 3.66 -9.66 8.87
CA ALA A 53 2.93 -10.83 8.36
C ALA A 53 3.40 -11.22 6.95
N ALA A 54 3.60 -10.26 6.05
CA ALA A 54 4.15 -10.51 4.72
C ALA A 54 5.56 -11.09 4.79
N LEU A 55 6.40 -10.60 5.70
CA LEU A 55 7.77 -11.08 5.86
C LEU A 55 7.80 -12.54 6.34
N VAL A 56 6.93 -12.89 7.29
CA VAL A 56 6.73 -14.27 7.74
C VAL A 56 6.17 -15.13 6.61
N GLY A 57 5.14 -14.65 5.90
CA GLY A 57 4.53 -15.35 4.76
C GLY A 57 5.53 -15.65 3.65
N TRP A 58 6.40 -14.70 3.32
CA TRP A 58 7.50 -14.89 2.38
C TRP A 58 8.49 -15.94 2.87
N SER A 59 8.94 -15.85 4.13
CA SER A 59 9.94 -16.76 4.69
C SER A 59 9.45 -18.20 4.79
N GLN A 60 8.18 -18.39 5.09
CA GLN A 60 7.55 -19.71 5.29
C GLN A 60 6.80 -20.22 4.06
N GLN A 61 6.82 -19.46 2.94
CA GLN A 61 6.06 -19.78 1.72
C GLN A 61 4.57 -20.04 2.02
N ARG A 62 3.97 -19.19 2.87
CA ARG A 62 2.55 -19.29 3.27
C ARG A 62 1.74 -18.21 2.56
N GLU A 63 0.64 -18.62 1.93
CA GLU A 63 -0.24 -17.74 1.18
C GLU A 63 -1.03 -16.77 2.08
N PHE A 64 -1.57 -17.26 3.19
CA PHE A 64 -2.49 -16.47 4.02
C PHE A 64 -1.89 -15.16 4.56
N PRO A 65 -0.68 -15.14 5.16
CA PRO A 65 -0.08 -13.88 5.63
C PRO A 65 0.22 -12.89 4.49
N MET A 66 0.54 -13.39 3.30
CA MET A 66 0.74 -12.55 2.11
C MET A 66 -0.57 -11.94 1.61
N ALA A 67 -1.67 -12.70 1.63
CA ALA A 67 -2.98 -12.21 1.23
C ALA A 67 -3.46 -11.05 2.12
N VAL A 68 -3.20 -11.11 3.44
CA VAL A 68 -3.53 -10.03 4.37
C VAL A 68 -2.79 -8.73 3.99
N TYR A 69 -1.50 -8.82 3.69
CA TYR A 69 -0.71 -7.66 3.27
C TYR A 69 -1.14 -7.12 1.90
N PHE A 70 -1.48 -8.00 0.96
CA PHE A 70 -2.02 -7.60 -0.35
C PHE A 70 -3.29 -6.76 -0.20
N TRP A 71 -4.25 -7.22 0.60
CA TRP A 71 -5.50 -6.47 0.84
C TRP A 71 -5.26 -5.15 1.57
N TYR A 72 -4.36 -5.11 2.55
CA TYR A 72 -3.96 -3.86 3.20
C TYR A 72 -3.38 -2.86 2.20
N LEU A 73 -2.48 -3.30 1.32
CA LEU A 73 -1.85 -2.46 0.30
C LEU A 73 -2.85 -2.01 -0.76
N PHE A 74 -3.80 -2.87 -1.14
CA PHE A 74 -4.90 -2.54 -2.05
C PHE A 74 -5.78 -1.40 -1.49
N VAL A 75 -6.23 -1.53 -0.23
CA VAL A 75 -7.01 -0.47 0.42
C VAL A 75 -6.19 0.81 0.55
N THR A 76 -4.91 0.72 0.91
CA THR A 76 -4.00 1.87 0.96
C THR A 76 -3.87 2.55 -0.40
N THR A 77 -3.83 1.78 -1.50
CA THR A 77 -3.77 2.31 -2.86
C THR A 77 -5.02 3.12 -3.21
N ILE A 78 -6.20 2.61 -2.85
CA ILE A 78 -7.47 3.32 -3.02
C ILE A 78 -7.48 4.62 -2.21
N LEU A 79 -7.06 4.57 -0.94
CA LEU A 79 -7.02 5.74 -0.06
C LEU A 79 -6.05 6.80 -0.59
N VAL A 80 -4.86 6.41 -1.04
CA VAL A 80 -3.87 7.34 -1.62
C VAL A 80 -4.40 7.95 -2.92
N THR A 81 -5.04 7.15 -3.77
CA THR A 81 -5.65 7.65 -5.02
C THR A 81 -6.75 8.67 -4.71
N ALA A 82 -7.64 8.34 -3.77
CA ALA A 82 -8.69 9.25 -3.33
C ALA A 82 -8.12 10.55 -2.73
N LEU A 83 -7.05 10.45 -1.94
CA LEU A 83 -6.37 11.61 -1.37
C LEU A 83 -5.76 12.50 -2.46
N VAL A 84 -5.10 11.93 -3.46
CA VAL A 84 -4.53 12.68 -4.59
C VAL A 84 -5.62 13.44 -5.35
N PHE A 85 -6.75 12.78 -5.65
CA PHE A 85 -7.88 13.45 -6.29
C PHE A 85 -8.50 14.53 -5.42
N TRP A 86 -8.65 14.29 -4.11
CA TRP A 86 -9.18 15.27 -3.17
C TRP A 86 -8.29 16.51 -3.09
N VAL A 87 -6.97 16.33 -2.97
CA VAL A 87 -5.98 17.42 -2.97
C VAL A 87 -6.01 18.19 -4.29
N ALA A 88 -6.09 17.50 -5.42
CA ALA A 88 -6.17 18.12 -6.74
C ALA A 88 -7.47 18.88 -6.98
N SER A 89 -8.58 18.48 -6.33
CA SER A 89 -9.87 19.16 -6.42
C SER A 89 -10.02 20.36 -5.49
N THR A 90 -9.08 20.56 -4.57
CA THR A 90 -9.17 21.64 -3.58
C THR A 90 -8.43 22.87 -4.12
N ASP A 91 -9.05 24.06 -4.10
CA ASP A 91 -8.48 25.33 -4.62
C ASP A 91 -7.52 26.04 -3.64
N TRP A 92 -6.74 25.30 -2.83
CA TRP A 92 -5.95 25.86 -1.72
C TRP A 92 -4.70 26.64 -2.20
N GLU A 93 -4.22 26.35 -3.40
CA GLU A 93 -2.92 26.81 -3.92
C GLU A 93 -2.89 28.28 -4.33
N CYS A 94 -4.03 28.85 -4.72
CA CYS A 94 -4.12 30.26 -5.11
C CYS A 94 -4.05 31.21 -3.90
N SER A 95 -4.32 30.75 -2.68
CA SER A 95 -4.24 31.63 -1.48
C SER A 95 -2.79 32.00 -1.10
N LEU A 96 -1.80 31.25 -1.61
CA LEU A 96 -0.40 31.37 -1.21
C LEU A 96 0.33 32.56 -1.87
N VAL A 97 -0.22 33.13 -2.94
CA VAL A 97 0.42 34.18 -3.77
C VAL A 97 -0.38 35.49 -3.72
N GLN A 98 -1.11 35.74 -2.64
CA GLN A 98 -1.73 37.05 -2.38
C GLN A 98 -0.75 37.96 -1.62
N GLU A 99 0.30 38.42 -2.29
CA GLU A 99 1.08 39.58 -1.85
C GLU A 99 0.75 40.76 -2.80
N ASP A 100 0.34 41.89 -2.21
CA ASP A 100 -0.46 42.99 -2.77
C ASP A 100 0.18 43.85 -3.90
N LEU A 101 0.39 43.31 -5.11
CA LEU A 101 0.80 44.13 -6.26
C LEU A 101 -0.18 44.04 -7.43
N GLN A 102 -1.01 45.08 -7.59
CA GLN A 102 -2.11 45.21 -8.57
C GLN A 102 -1.71 45.04 -10.06
N SER A 103 -0.43 45.01 -10.42
CA SER A 103 0.01 44.87 -11.83
C SER A 103 0.14 43.41 -12.30
N GLN A 104 0.00 42.41 -11.43
CA GLN A 104 0.35 41.00 -11.74
C GLN A 104 -0.85 40.08 -12.09
N ARG A 105 -2.02 40.66 -12.40
CA ARG A 105 -3.30 39.94 -12.53
C ARG A 105 -3.34 38.86 -13.63
N ILE A 106 -2.52 38.97 -14.68
CA ILE A 106 -2.47 37.99 -15.78
C ILE A 106 -1.53 36.81 -15.46
N GLY A 107 -0.49 37.01 -14.63
CA GLY A 107 0.47 35.96 -14.29
C GLY A 107 -0.03 34.99 -13.19
N PHE A 108 -0.94 35.44 -12.35
CA PHE A 108 -1.41 34.69 -11.19
C PHE A 108 -2.20 33.43 -11.54
N SER A 109 -3.12 33.51 -12.51
CA SER A 109 -3.90 32.35 -12.97
C SER A 109 -3.00 31.28 -13.59
N PHE A 110 -1.99 31.69 -14.36
CA PHE A 110 -1.02 30.77 -14.95
C PHE A 110 -0.20 30.02 -13.88
N LEU A 111 0.33 30.74 -12.88
CA LEU A 111 1.12 30.12 -11.81
C LEU A 111 0.31 29.10 -10.98
N CYS A 112 -0.94 29.43 -10.64
CA CYS A 112 -1.80 28.53 -9.88
C CYS A 112 -2.16 27.27 -10.68
N THR A 113 -2.43 27.38 -11.99
CA THR A 113 -2.65 26.20 -12.85
C THR A 113 -1.40 25.33 -12.97
N VAL A 114 -0.21 25.93 -13.10
CA VAL A 114 1.06 25.19 -13.19
C VAL A 114 1.36 24.44 -11.89
N LEU A 115 1.13 25.06 -10.73
CA LEU A 115 1.33 24.41 -9.44
C LEU A 115 0.36 23.24 -9.25
N SER A 116 -0.92 23.43 -9.59
CA SER A 116 -1.95 22.40 -9.48
C SER A 116 -1.65 21.21 -10.38
N ALA A 117 -1.22 21.48 -11.62
CA ALA A 117 -0.77 20.44 -12.54
C ALA A 117 0.47 19.69 -12.01
N ALA A 118 1.41 20.39 -11.38
CA ALA A 118 2.59 19.77 -10.77
C ALA A 118 2.22 18.86 -9.59
N VAL A 119 1.33 19.32 -8.69
CA VAL A 119 0.84 18.52 -7.55
C VAL A 119 0.10 17.28 -8.04
N LEU A 120 -0.77 17.42 -9.05
CA LEU A 120 -1.46 16.28 -9.66
C LEU A 120 -0.47 15.29 -10.29
N LEU A 121 0.53 15.76 -11.03
CA LEU A 121 1.52 14.90 -11.68
C LEU A 121 2.36 14.14 -10.66
N VAL A 122 2.81 14.81 -9.60
CA VAL A 122 3.54 14.16 -8.50
C VAL A 122 2.64 13.16 -7.77
N GLY A 123 1.38 13.49 -7.53
CA GLY A 123 0.40 12.58 -6.94
C GLY A 123 0.18 11.33 -7.79
N LEU A 124 0.02 11.47 -9.11
CA LEU A 124 -0.11 10.35 -10.04
C LEU A 124 1.16 9.49 -10.08
N ALA A 125 2.35 10.09 -10.00
CA ALA A 125 3.60 9.35 -9.91
C ALA A 125 3.66 8.50 -8.63
N ILE A 126 3.22 9.04 -7.49
CA ILE A 126 3.12 8.29 -6.23
C ILE A 126 2.14 7.11 -6.37
N VAL A 127 0.95 7.35 -6.95
CA VAL A 127 -0.04 6.28 -7.19
C VAL A 127 0.53 5.20 -8.10
N ALA A 128 1.27 5.56 -9.16
CA ALA A 128 1.92 4.60 -10.05
C ALA A 128 2.96 3.73 -9.32
N VAL A 129 3.76 4.32 -8.43
CA VAL A 129 4.73 3.59 -7.60
C VAL A 129 4.03 2.62 -6.65
N VAL A 130 2.92 3.03 -6.02
CA VAL A 130 2.14 2.17 -5.12
C VAL A 130 1.47 1.02 -5.89
N LEU A 131 0.90 1.30 -7.07
CA LEU A 131 0.34 0.26 -7.95
C LEU A 131 1.40 -0.73 -8.42
N PHE A 132 2.60 -0.25 -8.75
CA PHE A 132 3.72 -1.13 -9.08
C PHE A 132 4.09 -2.03 -7.90
N ALA A 133 4.17 -1.48 -6.68
CA ALA A 133 4.39 -2.27 -5.49
C ALA A 133 3.30 -3.34 -5.32
N LEU A 134 2.01 -2.96 -5.42
CA LEU A 134 0.89 -3.88 -5.35
C LEU A 134 0.97 -5.01 -6.38
N TYR A 135 1.30 -4.68 -7.64
CA TYR A 135 1.50 -5.66 -8.70
C TYR A 135 2.63 -6.64 -8.36
N THR A 136 3.76 -6.17 -7.83
CA THR A 136 4.85 -7.07 -7.44
C THR A 136 4.48 -8.01 -6.29
N ILE A 137 3.68 -7.56 -5.32
CA ILE A 137 3.16 -8.42 -4.24
C ILE A 137 2.20 -9.46 -4.81
N TYR A 138 1.32 -9.06 -5.72
CA TYR A 138 0.40 -9.96 -6.39
C TYR A 138 1.13 -11.07 -7.16
N GLN A 139 2.16 -10.71 -7.92
CA GLN A 139 2.98 -11.69 -8.66
C GLN A 139 3.65 -12.70 -7.71
N VAL A 140 4.21 -12.22 -6.60
CA VAL A 140 4.78 -13.11 -5.58
C VAL A 140 3.72 -14.04 -4.99
N GLN A 141 2.55 -13.52 -4.65
CA GLN A 141 1.47 -14.34 -4.10
C GLN A 141 1.04 -15.43 -5.07
N ALA A 142 0.94 -15.11 -6.37
CA ALA A 142 0.62 -16.08 -7.41
C ALA A 142 1.66 -17.20 -7.49
N THR A 143 2.96 -16.87 -7.45
CA THR A 143 4.04 -17.87 -7.44
C THR A 143 3.97 -18.79 -6.21
N ILE A 144 3.69 -18.23 -5.03
CA ILE A 144 3.53 -19.04 -3.80
C ILE A 144 2.35 -19.98 -3.95
N HIS A 145 1.21 -19.48 -4.44
CA HIS A 145 0.00 -20.27 -4.63
C HIS A 145 0.23 -21.47 -5.56
N GLU A 146 0.91 -21.26 -6.69
CA GLU A 146 1.26 -22.33 -7.63
C GLU A 146 2.15 -23.40 -6.97
N SER A 147 3.18 -22.98 -6.22
CA SER A 147 4.08 -23.92 -5.52
C SER A 147 3.36 -24.77 -4.46
N VAL A 148 2.39 -24.16 -3.76
CA VAL A 148 1.56 -24.88 -2.77
C VAL A 148 0.66 -25.89 -3.47
N LEU A 149 0.03 -25.51 -4.59
CA LEU A 149 -0.83 -26.41 -5.36
C LEU A 149 -0.05 -27.62 -5.90
N GLU A 150 1.17 -27.40 -6.38
CA GLU A 150 2.05 -28.47 -6.87
C GLU A 150 2.40 -29.46 -5.75
N SER A 151 2.78 -28.96 -4.57
CA SER A 151 3.10 -29.80 -3.40
C SER A 151 1.90 -30.63 -2.92
N LEU A 152 0.69 -30.07 -2.96
CA LEU A 152 -0.55 -30.77 -2.62
C LEU A 152 -0.89 -31.85 -3.65
N SER A 153 -0.68 -31.56 -4.93
CA SER A 153 -0.87 -32.51 -6.03
C SER A 153 0.07 -33.71 -5.90
N GLU A 154 1.34 -33.48 -5.61
CA GLU A 154 2.33 -34.55 -5.40
C GLU A 154 1.98 -35.41 -4.18
N THR A 155 1.64 -34.78 -3.06
CA THR A 155 1.22 -35.50 -1.84
C THR A 155 0.00 -36.37 -2.11
N SER A 156 -0.99 -35.83 -2.84
CA SER A 156 -2.20 -36.58 -3.23
C SER A 156 -1.86 -37.78 -4.11
N ARG A 157 -0.93 -37.64 -5.06
CA ARG A 157 -0.46 -38.75 -5.92
C ARG A 157 0.25 -39.83 -5.12
N LEU A 158 1.05 -39.46 -4.11
CA LEU A 158 1.73 -40.43 -3.25
C LEU A 158 0.74 -41.22 -2.41
N LEU A 159 -0.25 -40.55 -1.80
CA LEU A 159 -1.31 -41.20 -1.03
C LEU A 159 -2.13 -42.17 -1.90
N LEU A 160 -2.43 -41.79 -3.14
CA LEU A 160 -3.13 -42.67 -4.08
C LEU A 160 -2.30 -43.91 -4.44
N ARG A 161 -0.98 -43.77 -4.65
CA ARG A 161 -0.08 -44.90 -4.93
C ARG A 161 0.04 -45.83 -3.73
N GLU A 162 0.13 -45.29 -2.51
CA GLU A 162 0.17 -46.07 -1.29
C GLU A 162 -1.11 -46.90 -1.13
N LYS A 163 -2.27 -46.26 -1.31
CA LYS A 163 -3.57 -46.95 -1.28
C LYS A 163 -3.69 -48.05 -2.35
N GLN A 164 -3.19 -47.82 -3.57
CA GLN A 164 -3.18 -48.84 -4.63
C GLN A 164 -2.28 -50.03 -4.27
N ASN A 165 -1.12 -49.77 -3.67
CA ASN A 165 -0.21 -50.82 -3.20
C ASN A 165 -0.85 -51.66 -2.09
N GLU A 166 -1.56 -51.04 -1.14
CA GLU A 166 -2.30 -51.76 -0.09
C GLU A 166 -3.39 -52.68 -0.68
N ILE A 167 -4.19 -52.17 -1.62
CA ILE A 167 -5.22 -52.95 -2.31
C ILE A 167 -4.59 -54.15 -3.05
N SER A 168 -3.46 -53.94 -3.72
CA SER A 168 -2.78 -55.01 -4.43
C SER A 168 -2.29 -56.11 -3.47
N LYS A 169 -1.75 -55.75 -2.30
CA LYS A 169 -1.30 -56.72 -1.29
C LYS A 169 -2.46 -57.54 -0.73
N ALA A 170 -3.60 -56.91 -0.48
CA ALA A 170 -4.80 -57.58 0.02
C ALA A 170 -5.42 -58.55 -1.00
N TYR A 171 -5.20 -58.34 -2.30
CA TYR A 171 -5.68 -59.25 -3.34
C TYR A 171 -4.85 -60.54 -3.44
N TRP A 172 -3.57 -60.49 -3.10
CA TRP A 172 -2.64 -61.63 -3.18
C TRP A 172 -2.48 -62.40 -1.87
N SER A 173 -3.07 -61.93 -0.77
CA SER A 173 -3.12 -62.59 0.55
C SER A 173 -4.38 -63.44 0.71
#